data_AF-A0A967CZH7-F1
#
_entry.id   AF-A0A967CZH7-F1
#
_cell.length_a   1.000
_cell.length_b   1.000
_cell.length_c   1.000
_cell.angle_alpha   90.00
_cell.angle_beta   90.00
_cell.angle_gamma   90.00
#
_symmetry.space_group_name_H-M   'P 1'
#
loop_
_entity.id
_entity.type
_entity.pdbx_description
1 polymer ?
#
loop_
_entity_poly.entity_id
_entity_poly.type
_entity_poly.pdbx_seq_one_letter_code
_entity_poly.pdbx_strand_id
1 'polypeptide(L)'
;MSRTRATAVGATAVLMWGVLALFTTLTGDVPPFLLTAIAFSIGGLLMIGKWIIRGDDIVSHLHQPVGAWVLGVVGLFGYHFLYFLALKSAPPVQAGLIAYLWPLLIVVFSALLPGEKLRWFHVIGAISGLVGTVVLVSGSASLELNRSEYFGYFLALACAFTWSGYSVLNRRFGTVPTDTVGAFCIVVAVLSFLAHLVFEETIMPVNMIEWLAV
;
A
#
# COMPACT_ATOMS: atom_id res chain seq x y z
N MET A 1 23.88 1.51 5.90
CA MET A 1 23.60 2.00 4.52
C MET A 1 23.62 3.53 4.55
N SER A 2 24.14 4.21 3.53
CA SER A 2 24.10 5.68 3.48
C SER A 2 22.68 6.20 3.22
N ARG A 3 22.34 7.40 3.70
CA ARG A 3 21.00 8.01 3.54
C ARG A 3 20.58 8.09 2.07
N THR A 4 21.49 8.52 1.20
CA THR A 4 21.25 8.61 -0.25
C THR A 4 20.92 7.27 -0.88
N ARG A 5 21.63 6.20 -0.49
CA ARG A 5 21.36 4.85 -0.99
C ARG A 5 20.01 4.32 -0.51
N ALA A 6 19.64 4.63 0.74
CA ALA A 6 18.31 4.31 1.27
C ALA A 6 17.20 4.99 0.46
N THR A 7 17.37 6.29 0.17
CA THR A 7 16.43 7.06 -0.65
C THR A 7 16.33 6.51 -2.07
N ALA A 8 17.45 6.15 -2.70
CA ALA A 8 17.45 5.58 -4.04
C ALA A 8 16.69 4.24 -4.10
N VAL A 9 16.89 3.35 -3.13
CA VAL A 9 16.12 2.09 -3.01
C VAL A 9 14.65 2.37 -2.71
N GLY A 10 14.33 3.37 -1.90
CA GLY A 10 12.94 3.79 -1.69
C GLY A 10 12.27 4.30 -2.98
N ALA A 11 13.01 5.04 -3.81
CA ALA A 11 12.50 5.56 -5.07
C ALA A 11 12.15 4.45 -6.07
N THR A 12 12.84 3.31 -6.04
CA THR A 12 12.47 2.18 -6.92
C THR A 12 11.10 1.62 -6.57
N ALA A 13 10.67 1.67 -5.31
CA ALA A 13 9.32 1.26 -4.93
C ALA A 13 8.25 2.14 -5.61
N VAL A 14 8.48 3.45 -5.70
CA VAL A 14 7.56 4.38 -6.40
C VAL A 14 7.50 4.08 -7.90
N LEU A 15 8.65 3.75 -8.53
CA LEU A 15 8.69 3.32 -9.93
C LEU A 15 7.93 2.01 -10.14
N MET A 16 8.07 1.05 -9.24
CA MET A 16 7.33 -0.22 -9.28
C MET A 16 5.82 0.00 -9.13
N TRP A 17 5.38 0.93 -8.28
CA TRP A 17 3.95 1.29 -8.19
C TRP A 17 3.43 1.99 -9.44
N GLY A 18 4.29 2.69 -10.19
CA GLY A 18 3.91 3.34 -11.44
C GLY A 18 3.43 2.38 -12.54
N VAL A 19 3.91 1.13 -12.53
CA VAL A 19 3.47 0.07 -13.46
C VAL A 19 2.32 -0.77 -12.92
N LEU A 20 1.87 -0.54 -11.68
CA LEU A 20 0.79 -1.31 -11.07
C LEU A 20 -0.51 -1.22 -11.87
N ALA A 21 -0.85 -0.03 -12.39
CA ALA A 21 -2.05 0.14 -13.21
C ALA A 21 -2.04 -0.77 -14.45
N LEU A 22 -0.88 -0.90 -15.11
CA LEU A 22 -0.72 -1.82 -16.24
C LEU A 22 -0.96 -3.26 -15.81
N PHE A 23 -0.28 -3.72 -14.76
CA PHE A 23 -0.43 -5.11 -14.31
C PHE A 23 -1.83 -5.43 -13.78
N THR A 24 -2.45 -4.52 -13.03
CA THR A 24 -3.85 -4.67 -12.59
C THR A 24 -4.82 -4.76 -13.76
N THR A 25 -4.60 -4.05 -14.86
CA THR A 25 -5.43 -4.23 -16.07
C THR A 25 -5.16 -5.57 -16.76
N LEU A 26 -3.93 -6.08 -16.70
CA LEU A 26 -3.56 -7.36 -17.30
C LEU A 26 -4.00 -8.56 -16.46
N THR A 27 -4.27 -8.39 -15.16
CA THR A 27 -4.85 -9.44 -14.30
C THR A 27 -6.33 -9.70 -14.56
N GLY A 28 -6.95 -9.00 -15.51
CA GLY A 28 -8.33 -9.23 -15.93
C GLY A 28 -9.34 -9.01 -14.81
N ASP A 29 -10.29 -9.94 -14.68
CA ASP A 29 -11.39 -9.85 -13.72
C ASP A 29 -11.06 -10.44 -12.33
N VAL A 30 -9.78 -10.70 -12.05
CA VAL A 30 -9.37 -11.23 -10.73
C VAL A 30 -9.75 -10.22 -9.64
N PRO A 31 -10.55 -10.63 -8.63
CA PRO A 31 -11.02 -9.75 -7.59
C PRO A 31 -9.87 -9.17 -6.75
N PRO A 32 -9.99 -7.92 -6.27
CA PRO A 32 -8.87 -7.22 -5.63
C PRO A 32 -8.38 -7.86 -4.33
N PHE A 33 -9.26 -8.42 -3.47
CA PHE A 33 -8.77 -9.13 -2.27
C PHE A 33 -8.08 -10.45 -2.63
N LEU A 34 -8.57 -11.19 -3.63
CA LEU A 34 -7.89 -12.39 -4.12
C LEU A 34 -6.52 -12.07 -4.74
N LEU A 35 -6.46 -11.05 -5.61
CA LEU A 35 -5.21 -10.59 -6.21
C LEU A 35 -4.20 -10.19 -5.14
N THR A 36 -4.65 -9.45 -4.12
CA THR A 36 -3.83 -9.07 -2.97
C THR A 36 -3.36 -10.31 -2.20
N ALA A 37 -4.23 -11.30 -1.98
CA ALA A 37 -3.86 -12.53 -1.31
C ALA A 37 -2.77 -13.31 -2.06
N ILE A 38 -2.87 -13.43 -3.39
CA ILE A 38 -1.88 -14.14 -4.21
C ILE A 38 -0.56 -13.35 -4.23
N ALA A 39 -0.60 -12.06 -4.53
CA ALA A 39 0.62 -11.22 -4.63
C ALA A 39 1.38 -11.16 -3.29
N PHE A 40 0.68 -10.97 -2.17
CA PHE A 40 1.30 -10.97 -0.84
C PHE A 40 1.78 -12.37 -0.42
N SER A 41 1.12 -13.45 -0.86
CA SER A 41 1.62 -14.81 -0.67
C SER A 41 2.94 -15.01 -1.40
N ILE A 42 3.03 -14.61 -2.67
CA ILE A 42 4.27 -14.70 -3.45
C ILE A 42 5.38 -13.90 -2.77
N GLY A 43 5.14 -12.63 -2.43
CA GLY A 43 6.13 -11.79 -1.75
C GLY A 43 6.58 -12.34 -0.40
N GLY A 44 5.64 -12.84 0.41
CA GLY A 44 5.93 -13.45 1.71
C GLY A 44 6.72 -14.76 1.58
N LEU A 45 6.32 -15.63 0.65
CA LEU A 45 6.99 -16.92 0.41
C LEU A 45 8.40 -16.75 -0.17
N LEU A 46 8.61 -15.77 -1.05
CA LEU A 46 9.95 -15.45 -1.56
C LEU A 46 10.87 -14.97 -0.42
N MET A 47 10.36 -14.18 0.51
CA MET A 47 11.14 -13.72 1.67
C MET A 47 11.44 -14.87 2.64
N ILE A 48 10.46 -15.73 2.93
CA ILE A 48 10.67 -16.93 3.75
C ILE A 48 11.67 -17.88 3.08
N GLY A 49 11.57 -18.08 1.77
CA GLY A 49 12.52 -18.87 0.99
C GLY A 49 13.95 -18.32 1.09
N LYS A 50 14.11 -17.00 1.05
CA LYS A 50 15.41 -16.33 1.28
C LYS A 50 15.96 -16.66 2.68
N TRP A 51 15.14 -16.63 3.73
CA TRP A 51 15.58 -16.98 5.09
C TRP A 51 16.10 -18.41 5.16
N ILE A 52 15.35 -19.35 4.58
CA ILE A 52 15.71 -20.77 4.56
C ILE A 52 17.02 -20.99 3.79
N ILE A 53 17.17 -20.39 2.61
CA ILE A 53 18.37 -20.55 1.77
C ILE A 53 19.62 -19.96 2.45
N ARG A 54 19.46 -18.87 3.21
CA ARG A 54 20.57 -18.24 3.94
C ARG A 54 20.88 -18.89 5.29
N GLY A 55 20.02 -19.80 5.75
CA GLY A 55 20.12 -20.38 7.08
C GLY A 55 19.86 -19.36 8.20
N ASP A 56 19.03 -18.35 7.91
CA ASP A 56 18.65 -17.34 8.89
C ASP A 56 17.74 -17.97 9.97
N ASP A 57 17.84 -17.49 11.22
CA ASP A 57 16.93 -17.92 12.29
C ASP A 57 15.53 -17.33 12.08
N ILE A 58 14.61 -18.15 11.56
CA ILE A 58 13.21 -17.78 11.31
C ILE A 58 12.53 -17.27 12.59
N VAL A 59 12.85 -17.84 13.76
CA VAL A 59 12.22 -17.44 15.02
C VAL A 59 12.58 -16.00 15.35
N SER A 60 13.83 -15.60 15.12
CA SER A 60 14.26 -14.20 15.30
C SER A 60 13.48 -13.22 14.42
N HIS A 61 13.14 -13.61 13.18
CA HIS A 61 12.35 -12.76 12.28
C HIS A 61 10.89 -12.63 12.70
N LEU A 62 10.32 -13.66 13.35
CA LEU A 62 8.96 -13.67 13.86
C LEU A 62 8.83 -13.01 15.23
N HIS A 63 9.86 -13.11 16.07
CA HIS A 63 9.89 -12.58 17.43
C HIS A 63 10.19 -11.08 17.44
N GLN A 64 9.22 -10.30 16.98
CA GLN A 64 9.27 -8.85 16.92
C GLN A 64 8.26 -8.21 17.89
N PRO A 65 8.47 -6.94 18.29
CA PRO A 65 7.54 -6.25 19.17
C PRO A 65 6.12 -6.28 18.61
N VAL A 66 5.12 -6.50 19.47
CA VAL A 66 3.70 -6.54 19.08
C VAL A 66 3.30 -5.26 18.32
N GLY A 67 3.83 -4.10 18.71
CA GLY A 67 3.60 -2.84 18.01
C GLY A 67 4.05 -2.85 16.54
N ALA A 68 5.14 -3.55 16.21
CA ALA A 68 5.62 -3.68 14.83
C ALA A 68 4.68 -4.58 14.01
N TRP A 69 4.21 -5.69 14.60
CA TRP A 69 3.22 -6.58 13.99
C TRP A 69 1.89 -5.85 13.73
N VAL A 70 1.37 -5.15 14.73
CA VAL A 70 0.13 -4.38 14.59
C VAL A 70 0.31 -3.30 13.52
N LEU A 71 1.40 -2.54 13.56
CA LEU A 71 1.64 -1.49 12.57
C LEU A 71 1.81 -2.05 11.15
N GLY A 72 2.56 -3.14 11.00
CA GLY A 72 2.79 -3.80 9.71
C GLY A 72 1.51 -4.38 9.13
N VAL A 73 0.78 -5.20 9.91
CA VAL A 73 -0.43 -5.86 9.43
C VAL A 73 -1.56 -4.86 9.22
N VAL A 74 -1.85 -3.98 10.18
CA VAL A 74 -2.91 -2.96 10.03
C VAL A 74 -2.54 -1.96 8.94
N GLY A 75 -1.27 -1.56 8.85
CA GLY A 75 -0.80 -0.65 7.81
C GLY A 75 -0.96 -1.23 6.41
N LEU A 76 -0.52 -2.48 6.20
CA LEU A 76 -0.58 -3.13 4.90
C LEU A 76 -2.00 -3.62 4.57
N PHE A 77 -2.61 -4.48 5.38
CA PHE A 77 -3.94 -5.02 5.11
C PHE A 77 -5.02 -3.94 5.25
N GLY A 78 -4.97 -3.12 6.32
CA GLY A 78 -5.98 -2.09 6.57
C GLY A 78 -6.03 -1.04 5.48
N TYR A 79 -4.89 -0.65 4.90
CA TYR A 79 -4.86 0.22 3.72
C TYR A 79 -5.62 -0.41 2.54
N HIS A 80 -5.27 -1.65 2.15
CA HIS A 80 -5.91 -2.34 1.03
C HIS A 80 -7.41 -2.54 1.26
N PHE A 81 -7.79 -2.96 2.47
CA PHE A 81 -9.18 -3.17 2.84
C PHE A 81 -10.02 -1.89 2.73
N LEU A 82 -9.53 -0.78 3.31
CA LEU A 82 -10.21 0.51 3.22
C LEU A 82 -10.26 1.02 1.78
N TYR A 83 -9.19 0.84 1.01
CA TYR A 83 -9.14 1.25 -0.39
C TYR A 83 -10.17 0.50 -1.24
N PHE A 84 -10.22 -0.83 -1.15
CA PHE A 84 -11.17 -1.63 -1.93
C PHE A 84 -12.62 -1.37 -1.52
N LEU A 85 -12.88 -1.14 -0.23
CA LEU A 85 -14.21 -0.75 0.23
C LEU A 85 -14.60 0.65 -0.27
N ALA A 86 -13.65 1.59 -0.35
CA ALA A 86 -13.86 2.90 -0.95
C ALA A 86 -14.22 2.78 -2.43
N LEU A 87 -13.52 1.94 -3.19
CA LEU A 87 -13.82 1.68 -4.61
C LEU A 87 -15.20 1.04 -4.84
N LYS A 88 -15.70 0.25 -3.87
CA LYS A 88 -17.07 -0.28 -3.88
C LYS A 88 -18.15 0.75 -3.49
N SER A 89 -17.76 1.83 -2.82
CA SER A 89 -18.69 2.79 -2.18
C SER A 89 -18.65 4.20 -2.77
N ALA A 90 -17.74 4.48 -3.69
CA ALA A 90 -17.56 5.74 -4.38
C ALA A 90 -16.93 5.49 -5.77
N PRO A 91 -17.10 6.40 -6.73
CA PRO A 91 -16.53 6.19 -8.04
C PRO A 91 -14.98 6.16 -7.98
N PRO A 92 -14.33 5.23 -8.72
CA PRO A 92 -12.92 4.91 -8.54
C PRO A 92 -11.96 6.10 -8.69
N VAL A 93 -12.30 7.03 -9.59
CA VAL A 93 -11.50 8.22 -9.84
C VAL A 93 -11.45 9.13 -8.60
N GLN A 94 -12.61 9.44 -8.01
CA GLN A 94 -12.71 10.31 -6.83
C GLN A 94 -12.08 9.62 -5.61
N ALA A 95 -12.39 8.34 -5.39
CA ALA A 95 -11.80 7.56 -4.30
C ALA A 95 -10.27 7.47 -4.44
N GLY A 96 -9.77 7.22 -5.65
CA GLY A 96 -8.34 7.21 -5.96
C GLY A 96 -7.68 8.56 -5.69
N LEU A 97 -8.27 9.67 -6.13
CA LEU A 97 -7.76 11.02 -5.88
C LEU A 97 -7.66 11.36 -4.38
N ILE A 98 -8.67 10.99 -3.60
CA ILE A 98 -8.65 11.17 -2.14
C ILE A 98 -7.58 10.27 -1.51
N ALA A 99 -7.47 9.01 -1.93
CA ALA A 99 -6.42 8.11 -1.45
C ALA A 99 -5.02 8.66 -1.77
N TYR A 100 -4.83 9.29 -2.93
CA TYR A 100 -3.59 9.95 -3.36
C TYR A 100 -3.17 11.16 -2.50
N LEU A 101 -3.90 11.50 -1.43
CA LEU A 101 -3.41 12.43 -0.40
C LEU A 101 -2.27 11.83 0.43
N TRP A 102 -2.06 10.51 0.40
CA TRP A 102 -1.04 9.84 1.20
C TRP A 102 0.40 10.41 1.05
N PRO A 103 0.92 10.83 -0.13
CA PRO A 103 2.27 11.38 -0.23
C PRO A 103 2.39 12.73 0.49
N LEU A 104 1.37 13.58 0.36
CA LEU A 104 1.29 14.85 1.07
C LEU A 104 1.24 14.61 2.59
N LEU A 105 0.41 13.65 3.02
CA LEU A 105 0.32 13.25 4.43
C LEU A 105 1.65 12.71 4.95
N ILE A 106 2.40 11.91 4.17
CA ILE A 106 3.74 11.45 4.57
C ILE A 106 4.69 12.64 4.78
N VAL A 107 4.68 13.63 3.89
CA VAL A 107 5.53 14.84 4.04
C VAL A 107 5.17 15.60 5.31
N VAL A 108 3.88 15.81 5.57
CA VAL A 108 3.38 16.51 6.76
C VAL A 108 3.68 15.71 8.03
N PHE A 109 3.37 14.41 8.07
CA PHE A 109 3.60 13.56 9.24
C PHE A 109 5.09 13.34 9.51
N SER A 110 5.94 13.34 8.48
CA SER A 110 7.39 13.27 8.65
C SER A 110 7.94 14.49 9.40
N ALA A 111 7.28 15.65 9.30
CA ALA A 111 7.62 16.84 10.09
C ALA A 111 7.38 16.67 11.59
N LEU A 112 6.46 15.79 11.98
CA LEU A 112 6.10 15.52 13.37
C LEU A 112 7.08 14.55 14.03
N LEU A 113 8.03 13.99 13.28
CA LEU A 113 9.03 13.08 13.84
C LEU A 113 10.16 13.83 14.56
N PRO A 114 10.67 13.29 15.68
CA PRO A 114 11.79 13.87 16.40
C PRO A 114 13.02 14.09 15.49
N GLY A 115 13.55 15.31 15.49
CA GLY A 115 14.77 15.66 14.75
C GLY A 115 14.58 15.99 13.27
N GLU A 116 13.37 15.87 12.72
CA GLU A 116 13.07 16.30 11.35
C GLU A 116 12.58 17.75 11.33
N LYS A 117 12.88 18.47 10.24
CA LYS A 117 12.38 19.82 10.00
C LYS A 117 11.71 19.88 8.65
N LEU A 118 10.43 20.26 8.63
CA LEU A 118 9.72 20.51 7.38
C LEU A 118 10.28 21.77 6.73
N ARG A 119 10.80 21.62 5.51
CA ARG A 119 11.26 22.74 4.70
C ARG A 119 10.17 23.10 3.71
N TRP A 120 10.05 24.39 3.39
CA TRP A 120 9.00 24.91 2.51
C TRP A 120 8.94 24.20 1.15
N PHE A 121 10.10 23.84 0.58
CA PHE A 121 10.17 23.14 -0.70
C PHE A 121 9.64 21.71 -0.67
N HIS A 122 9.61 21.03 0.50
CA HIS A 122 8.94 19.72 0.62
C HIS A 122 7.43 19.87 0.42
N VAL A 123 6.84 20.92 1.01
CA VAL A 123 5.41 21.21 0.92
C VAL A 123 5.05 21.61 -0.50
N ILE A 124 5.84 22.49 -1.13
CA ILE A 124 5.60 22.88 -2.52
C ILE A 124 5.71 21.66 -3.44
N GLY A 125 6.74 20.82 -3.30
CA GLY A 125 6.88 19.61 -4.11
C GLY A 125 5.69 18.66 -3.97
N ALA A 126 5.20 18.46 -2.74
CA ALA A 126 4.02 17.63 -2.48
C ALA A 126 2.73 18.20 -3.07
N ILE A 127 2.50 19.51 -2.92
CA ILE A 127 1.34 20.21 -3.50
C ILE A 127 1.41 20.17 -5.03
N SER A 128 2.58 20.45 -5.63
CA SER A 128 2.77 20.38 -7.08
C SER A 128 2.50 18.98 -7.62
N GLY A 129 2.95 17.93 -6.92
CA GLY A 129 2.64 16.54 -7.27
C GLY A 129 1.14 16.26 -7.23
N LEU A 130 0.46 16.68 -6.15
CA LEU A 130 -0.99 16.52 -6.01
C LEU A 130 -1.78 17.26 -7.08
N VAL A 131 -1.40 18.51 -7.41
CA VAL A 131 -1.99 19.27 -8.51
C VAL A 131 -1.80 18.54 -9.83
N GLY A 132 -0.61 17.98 -10.08
CA GLY A 132 -0.34 17.14 -11.25
C GLY A 132 -1.28 15.94 -11.34
N THR A 133 -1.49 15.22 -10.22
CA THR A 133 -2.45 14.10 -10.15
C THR A 133 -3.88 14.56 -10.47
N VAL A 134 -4.32 15.68 -9.91
CA VAL A 134 -5.66 16.22 -10.19
C VAL A 134 -5.82 16.59 -11.66
N VAL A 135 -4.82 17.24 -12.27
CA VAL A 135 -4.85 17.60 -13.71
C VAL A 135 -4.87 16.37 -14.60
N LEU A 136 -4.10 15.33 -14.27
CA LEU A 136 -4.07 14.08 -15.04
C LEU A 136 -5.44 13.38 -15.06
N VAL A 137 -6.16 13.45 -13.94
CA VAL A 137 -7.39 12.69 -13.72
C VAL A 137 -8.66 13.49 -14.05
N SER A 138 -8.64 14.82 -13.92
CA SER A 138 -9.80 15.67 -14.23
C SER A 138 -10.15 15.75 -15.71
N GLY A 139 -9.20 15.40 -16.60
CA GLY A 139 -9.45 15.34 -18.05
C GLY A 139 -10.36 14.19 -18.50
N SER A 140 -10.60 13.19 -17.64
CA SER A 140 -11.32 11.96 -18.00
C SER A 140 -12.63 11.72 -17.23
N ALA A 141 -12.96 12.52 -16.20
CA ALA A 141 -14.15 12.33 -15.37
C ALA A 141 -14.74 13.63 -14.82
N SER A 142 -16.08 13.67 -14.69
CA SER A 142 -16.79 14.73 -13.96
C SER A 142 -16.54 14.60 -12.46
N LEU A 143 -15.94 15.62 -11.84
CA LEU A 143 -15.64 15.66 -10.40
C LEU A 143 -16.84 16.10 -9.55
N GLU A 144 -18.04 15.62 -9.88
CA GLU A 144 -19.24 15.89 -9.09
C GLU A 144 -19.21 15.07 -7.79
N LEU A 145 -19.47 15.72 -6.66
CA LEU A 145 -19.50 15.08 -5.35
C LEU A 145 -20.94 14.80 -4.95
N ASN A 146 -21.33 13.53 -4.99
CA ASN A 146 -22.66 13.11 -4.55
C ASN A 146 -22.66 12.76 -3.07
N ARG A 147 -23.72 13.15 -2.35
CA ARG A 147 -23.86 12.82 -0.92
C ARG A 147 -23.94 11.32 -0.65
N SER A 148 -24.46 10.54 -1.59
CA SER A 148 -24.51 9.07 -1.49
C SER A 148 -23.13 8.42 -1.43
N GLU A 149 -22.09 9.11 -1.88
CA GLU A 149 -20.72 8.58 -2.01
C GLU A 149 -19.81 8.99 -0.84
N TYR A 150 -20.32 9.80 0.11
CA TYR A 150 -19.53 10.32 1.23
C TYR A 150 -18.90 9.23 2.10
N PHE A 151 -19.57 8.08 2.22
CA PHE A 151 -19.00 6.95 2.91
C PHE A 151 -17.74 6.42 2.21
N GLY A 152 -17.76 6.28 0.88
CA GLY A 152 -16.58 5.89 0.10
C GLY A 152 -15.46 6.92 0.17
N TYR A 153 -15.79 8.22 0.15
CA TYR A 153 -14.80 9.28 0.33
C TYR A 153 -14.14 9.25 1.71
N PHE A 154 -14.92 8.99 2.77
CA PHE A 154 -14.39 8.81 4.12
C PHE A 154 -13.44 7.62 4.20
N LEU A 155 -13.80 6.49 3.58
CA LEU A 155 -12.94 5.30 3.51
C LEU A 155 -11.65 5.55 2.73
N ALA A 156 -11.72 6.26 1.61
CA ALA A 156 -10.54 6.66 0.84
C ALA A 156 -9.61 7.57 1.65
N LEU A 157 -10.18 8.50 2.43
CA LEU A 157 -9.42 9.35 3.32
C LEU A 157 -8.77 8.52 4.44
N ALA A 158 -9.53 7.66 5.11
CA ALA A 158 -9.01 6.76 6.14
C ALA A 158 -7.88 5.87 5.59
N CYS A 159 -8.02 5.39 4.36
CA CYS A 159 -6.99 4.67 3.62
C CYS A 159 -5.70 5.50 3.48
N ALA A 160 -5.80 6.76 3.04
CA ALA A 160 -4.64 7.66 2.94
C ALA A 160 -3.93 7.88 4.28
N PHE A 161 -4.71 8.06 5.37
CA PHE A 161 -4.18 8.19 6.73
C PHE A 161 -3.52 6.90 7.24
N THR A 162 -4.10 5.73 6.96
CA THR A 162 -3.52 4.44 7.34
C THR A 162 -2.17 4.22 6.66
N TRP A 163 -2.08 4.46 5.34
CA TRP A 163 -0.83 4.28 4.60
C TRP A 163 0.27 5.25 5.01
N SER A 164 -0.07 6.54 5.12
CA SER A 164 0.88 7.58 5.52
C SER A 164 1.31 7.41 6.98
N GLY A 165 0.39 7.07 7.87
CA GLY A 165 0.66 6.73 9.27
C GLY A 165 1.59 5.52 9.38
N TYR A 166 1.28 4.43 8.67
CA TYR A 166 2.15 3.26 8.56
C TYR A 166 3.57 3.66 8.14
N SER A 167 3.69 4.35 7.01
CA SER A 167 4.98 4.72 6.40
C SER A 167 5.86 5.55 7.34
N VAL A 168 5.27 6.50 8.08
CA VAL A 168 6.01 7.39 8.98
C VAL A 168 6.30 6.73 10.33
N LEU A 169 5.31 6.06 10.93
CA LEU A 169 5.48 5.39 12.22
C LEU A 169 6.40 4.18 12.14
N ASN A 170 6.57 3.57 10.96
CA ASN A 170 7.48 2.44 10.78
C ASN A 170 8.94 2.83 11.12
N ARG A 171 9.29 4.12 11.03
CA ARG A 171 10.60 4.64 11.48
C ARG A 171 10.86 4.43 12.98
N ARG A 172 9.81 4.33 13.81
CA ARG A 172 9.96 4.01 15.25
C ARG A 172 10.42 2.57 15.49
N PHE A 173 10.20 1.69 14.51
CA PHE A 173 10.62 0.30 14.53
C PHE A 173 11.85 0.07 13.63
N GLY A 174 12.70 1.09 13.43
CA GLY A 174 13.87 1.01 12.55
C GLY A 174 14.94 -0.02 12.96
N THR A 175 14.82 -0.62 14.16
CA THR A 175 15.65 -1.76 14.60
C THR A 175 15.09 -3.11 14.17
N VAL A 176 13.81 -3.17 13.76
CA VAL A 176 13.20 -4.38 13.22
C VAL A 176 13.79 -4.66 11.84
N PRO A 177 14.29 -5.88 11.57
CA PRO A 177 14.84 -6.22 10.26
C PRO A 177 13.80 -6.03 9.15
N THR A 178 14.18 -5.39 8.04
CA THR A 178 13.31 -5.23 6.86
C THR A 178 12.76 -6.56 6.37
N ASP A 179 13.56 -7.62 6.53
CA ASP A 179 13.21 -8.97 6.15
C ASP A 179 11.92 -9.45 6.84
N THR A 180 11.62 -9.02 8.09
CA THR A 180 10.38 -9.37 8.81
C THR A 180 9.11 -9.01 8.03
N VAL A 181 9.16 -8.04 7.11
CA VAL A 181 8.03 -7.70 6.24
C VAL A 181 7.49 -8.93 5.50
N GLY A 182 8.32 -9.94 5.20
CA GLY A 182 7.87 -11.22 4.65
C GLY A 182 6.79 -11.91 5.49
N ALA A 183 6.94 -11.92 6.82
CA ALA A 183 5.96 -12.50 7.71
C ALA A 183 4.69 -11.64 7.80
N PHE A 184 4.82 -10.31 7.78
CA PHE A 184 3.66 -9.42 7.70
C PHE A 184 2.88 -9.68 6.40
N CYS A 185 3.58 -9.88 5.28
CA CYS A 185 2.96 -10.20 4.00
C CYS A 185 2.16 -11.49 4.05
N ILE A 186 2.65 -12.55 4.70
CA ILE A 186 1.87 -13.79 4.87
C ILE A 186 0.59 -13.55 5.67
N VAL A 187 0.65 -12.79 6.76
CA VAL A 187 -0.56 -12.47 7.53
C VAL A 187 -1.53 -11.63 6.70
N VAL A 188 -1.04 -10.64 5.96
CA VAL A 188 -1.85 -9.83 5.04
C VAL A 188 -2.49 -10.71 3.95
N ALA A 189 -1.77 -11.70 3.42
CA ALA A 189 -2.29 -12.63 2.44
C ALA A 189 -3.44 -13.47 3.00
N VAL A 190 -3.29 -14.00 4.21
CA VAL A 190 -4.34 -14.76 4.90
C VAL A 190 -5.56 -13.88 5.15
N LEU A 191 -5.38 -12.66 5.69
CA LEU A 191 -6.48 -11.73 5.93
C LEU A 191 -7.18 -11.30 4.64
N SER A 192 -6.42 -11.09 3.56
CA SER A 192 -6.97 -10.76 2.24
C SER A 192 -7.75 -11.94 1.66
N PHE A 193 -7.27 -13.16 1.82
CA PHE A 193 -8.01 -14.35 1.40
C PHE A 193 -9.31 -14.53 2.20
N LEU A 194 -9.28 -14.30 3.51
CA LEU A 194 -10.50 -14.31 4.34
C LEU A 194 -11.48 -13.21 3.91
N ALA A 195 -11.01 -12.01 3.59
CA ALA A 195 -11.85 -10.94 3.06
C ALA A 195 -12.42 -11.30 1.68
N HIS A 196 -11.64 -11.93 0.81
CA HIS A 196 -12.10 -12.43 -0.49
C HIS A 196 -13.31 -13.37 -0.31
N LEU A 197 -13.20 -14.37 0.57
CA LEU A 197 -14.29 -15.33 0.82
C LEU A 197 -15.59 -14.68 1.32
N VAL A 198 -15.51 -13.49 1.93
CA VAL A 198 -16.67 -12.78 2.48
C VAL A 198 -17.27 -11.77 1.48
N PHE A 199 -16.44 -11.10 0.67
CA PHE A 199 -16.85 -9.92 -0.09
C PHE A 199 -16.79 -10.09 -1.62
N GLU A 200 -16.28 -11.20 -2.13
CA GLU A 200 -15.97 -11.38 -3.56
C GLU A 200 -16.36 -12.77 -4.06
N GLU A 201 -16.65 -12.87 -5.36
CA GLU A 201 -16.77 -14.14 -6.06
C GLU A 201 -15.40 -14.58 -6.58
N THR A 202 -15.08 -15.87 -6.49
CA THR A 202 -13.76 -16.37 -6.90
C THR A 202 -13.63 -16.43 -8.42
N ILE A 203 -12.79 -15.55 -8.97
CA ILE A 203 -12.34 -15.59 -10.36
C ILE A 203 -10.81 -15.69 -10.36
N MET A 204 -10.30 -16.83 -10.81
CA MET A 204 -8.85 -17.09 -10.88
C MET A 204 -8.26 -16.59 -12.20
N PRO A 205 -6.95 -16.26 -12.24
CA PRO A 205 -6.26 -15.98 -13.50
C PRO A 205 -6.41 -17.17 -14.46
N VAL A 206 -6.90 -16.94 -15.67
CA VAL A 206 -7.26 -17.99 -16.63
C VAL A 206 -6.17 -18.27 -17.67
N ASN A 207 -5.26 -17.32 -17.90
CA ASN A 207 -4.22 -17.44 -18.92
C ASN A 207 -2.83 -17.04 -18.40
N MET A 208 -1.79 -17.34 -19.20
CA MET A 208 -0.40 -17.08 -18.83
C MET A 208 -0.11 -15.59 -18.60
N ILE A 209 -0.76 -14.70 -19.34
CA ILE A 209 -0.54 -13.25 -19.22
C ILE A 209 -1.07 -12.76 -17.87
N GLU A 210 -2.28 -13.19 -17.49
CA GLU A 210 -2.86 -12.85 -16.19
C GLU A 210 -2.00 -13.41 -15.06
N TRP A 211 -1.52 -14.66 -15.15
CA TRP A 211 -0.60 -15.22 -14.14
C TRP A 211 0.74 -14.49 -14.04
N LEU A 212 1.29 -14.02 -15.17
CA LEU A 212 2.54 -13.23 -15.17
C LEU A 212 2.35 -11.79 -14.68
N ALA A 213 1.10 -11.30 -14.68
CA ALA A 213 0.77 -9.96 -14.19
C ALA A 213 0.56 -9.91 -12.67
N VAL A 214 0.31 -11.06 -12.02
CA VAL A 214 0.24 -11.21 -10.56
C VAL A 214 1.64 -11.20 -9.94
#